data_AF-A0A645JDC7-F1
#
_entry.id   AF-A0A645JDC7-F1
#
_cell.length_a   1.000
_cell.length_b   1.000
_cell.length_c   1.000
_cell.angle_alpha   90.00
_cell.angle_beta   90.00
_cell.angle_gamma   90.00
#
_symmetry.space_group_name_H-M   'P 1'
#
loop_
_entity.id
_entity.type
_entity.pdbx_description
1 polymer ?
#
loop_
_entity_poly.entity_id
_entity_poly.type
_entity_poly.pdbx_seq_one_letter_code
_entity_poly.pdbx_strand_id
1 'polypeptide(L)'
;MLQDVFTIPNTMTGFTALFQRICSASDASGKIKVGLEATGHYSYNLLGFLLDKGLTTFVINPLHTHLYRKSLSLRKTKTDKVDARTIASMLMSDVNLKSYTDTAYHNEELKSLSRYRFDKVKERAQLKQSISRLITILFP
;
A
#
# COMPACT_ATOMS: atom_id res chain seq x y z
N MET A 1 -22.98 -7.96 -10.50
CA MET A 1 -22.34 -7.74 -11.82
C MET A 1 -20.92 -7.23 -11.62
N LEU A 2 -19.98 -7.60 -12.50
CA LEU A 2 -18.62 -7.02 -12.51
C LEU A 2 -18.70 -5.57 -13.01
N GLN A 3 -18.20 -4.60 -12.24
CA GLN A 3 -18.09 -3.21 -12.69
C GLN A 3 -16.86 -2.99 -13.59
N ASP A 4 -16.94 -1.96 -14.43
CA ASP A 4 -15.80 -1.51 -15.24
C ASP A 4 -14.68 -0.94 -14.38
N VAL A 5 -13.45 -1.03 -14.91
CA VAL A 5 -12.25 -0.47 -14.28
C VAL A 5 -12.36 1.05 -14.25
N PHE A 6 -12.01 1.64 -13.13
CA PHE A 6 -11.95 3.09 -12.96
C PHE A 6 -10.72 3.49 -12.16
N THR A 7 -10.35 4.76 -12.28
CA THR A 7 -9.23 5.36 -11.57
C THR A 7 -9.74 6.42 -10.63
N ILE A 8 -9.09 6.56 -9.48
CA ILE A 8 -9.35 7.64 -8.51
C ILE A 8 -8.07 8.45 -8.30
N PRO A 9 -8.18 9.77 -8.04
CA PRO A 9 -7.04 10.53 -7.57
C PRO A 9 -6.62 10.06 -6.17
N ASN A 10 -5.32 10.15 -5.86
CA ASN A 10 -4.79 9.84 -4.52
C ASN A 10 -5.03 11.01 -3.54
N THR A 11 -6.30 11.33 -3.32
CA THR A 11 -6.79 12.44 -2.50
C THR A 11 -7.99 12.00 -1.68
N MET A 12 -8.32 12.74 -0.62
CA MET A 12 -9.50 12.45 0.19
C MET A 12 -10.81 12.44 -0.63
N THR A 13 -10.90 13.31 -1.64
CA THR A 13 -12.03 13.32 -2.58
C THR A 13 -12.11 12.02 -3.40
N GLY A 14 -10.97 11.52 -3.90
CA GLY A 14 -10.91 10.24 -4.60
C GLY A 14 -11.26 9.05 -3.72
N PHE A 15 -10.79 9.04 -2.47
CA PHE A 15 -11.09 7.98 -1.50
C PHE A 15 -12.58 7.94 -1.14
N THR A 16 -13.19 9.12 -0.96
CA THR A 16 -14.63 9.22 -0.69
C THR A 16 -15.45 8.72 -1.87
N ALA A 17 -15.06 9.07 -3.11
CA ALA A 17 -15.71 8.58 -4.32
C ALA A 17 -15.60 7.05 -4.45
N LEU A 18 -14.42 6.49 -4.14
CA LEU A 18 -14.22 5.04 -4.08
C LEU A 18 -15.18 4.38 -3.09
N PHE A 19 -15.25 4.91 -1.85
CA PHE A 19 -16.10 4.35 -0.81
C PHE A 19 -17.58 4.37 -1.17
N GLN A 20 -18.07 5.51 -1.68
CA GLN A 20 -19.45 5.63 -2.15
C GLN A 20 -19.75 4.61 -3.24
N ARG A 21 -18.81 4.38 -4.16
CA ARG A 21 -18.99 3.40 -5.23
C ARG A 21 -19.01 1.97 -4.71
N ILE A 22 -18.14 1.63 -3.75
CA ILE A 22 -18.15 0.34 -3.05
C ILE A 22 -19.51 0.11 -2.38
N CYS A 23 -20.02 1.11 -1.64
CA CYS A 23 -21.32 1.02 -0.99
C CYS A 23 -22.47 0.85 -2.00
N SER A 24 -22.44 1.60 -3.11
CA SER A 24 -23.47 1.49 -4.16
C SER A 24 -23.47 0.14 -4.89
N ALA A 25 -22.34 -0.57 -4.87
CA ALA A 25 -22.16 -1.86 -5.53
C ALA A 25 -22.44 -3.06 -4.60
N SER A 26 -22.64 -2.83 -3.30
CA SER A 26 -22.89 -3.86 -2.31
C SER A 26 -24.34 -3.84 -1.85
N ASP A 27 -25.01 -4.99 -1.89
CA ASP A 27 -26.29 -5.16 -1.18
C ASP A 27 -26.03 -5.14 0.35
N ALA A 28 -27.05 -4.72 1.11
CA ALA A 28 -26.98 -4.43 2.56
C ALA A 28 -26.53 -5.60 3.47
N SER A 29 -26.25 -6.79 2.92
CA SER A 29 -25.91 -8.01 3.66
C SER A 29 -24.50 -8.55 3.39
N GLY A 30 -23.69 -7.93 2.52
CA GLY A 30 -22.40 -8.48 2.09
C GLY A 30 -21.21 -8.00 2.92
N LYS A 31 -20.44 -8.93 3.50
CA LYS A 31 -19.10 -8.62 4.05
C LYS A 31 -18.16 -8.21 2.91
N ILE A 32 -17.89 -6.92 2.76
CA ILE A 32 -17.01 -6.38 1.72
C ILE A 32 -15.54 -6.66 2.09
N LYS A 33 -14.82 -7.34 1.18
CA LYS A 33 -13.36 -7.52 1.24
C LYS A 33 -12.70 -6.58 0.23
N VAL A 34 -11.66 -5.86 0.63
CA VAL A 34 -10.89 -4.96 -0.24
C VAL A 34 -9.45 -5.43 -0.35
N GLY A 35 -8.93 -5.57 -1.56
CA GLY A 35 -7.56 -6.01 -1.83
C GLY A 35 -6.71 -4.89 -2.39
N LEU A 36 -5.55 -4.68 -1.78
CA LEU A 36 -4.54 -3.72 -2.19
C LEU A 36 -3.25 -4.47 -2.47
N GLU A 37 -2.63 -4.23 -3.63
CA GLU A 37 -1.26 -4.67 -3.85
C GLU A 37 -0.30 -3.69 -3.14
N ALA A 38 0.72 -4.21 -2.46
CA ALA A 38 1.67 -3.37 -1.73
C ALA A 38 2.56 -2.58 -2.70
N THR A 39 2.17 -1.34 -3.01
CA THR A 39 2.86 -0.41 -3.93
C THR A 39 3.64 0.69 -3.21
N GLY A 40 4.18 0.38 -2.03
CA GLY A 40 4.92 1.33 -1.20
C GLY A 40 4.01 2.32 -0.45
N HIS A 41 4.56 3.48 -0.07
CA HIS A 41 3.89 4.42 0.85
C HIS A 41 2.60 5.05 0.32
N TYR A 42 2.38 5.03 -1.00
CA TYR A 42 1.19 5.64 -1.61
C TYR A 42 -0.12 4.93 -1.23
N SER A 43 -0.07 3.64 -0.89
CA SER A 43 -1.27 2.89 -0.49
C SER A 43 -1.68 3.14 0.97
N TYR A 44 -0.82 3.73 1.81
CA TYR A 44 -1.07 3.89 3.25
C TYR A 44 -2.23 4.82 3.56
N ASN A 45 -2.31 5.97 2.91
CA ASN A 45 -3.41 6.91 3.14
C ASN A 45 -4.77 6.29 2.75
N LEU A 46 -4.79 5.53 1.64
CA LEU A 46 -5.98 4.82 1.20
C LEU A 46 -6.31 3.68 2.17
N LEU A 47 -5.31 2.93 2.63
CA LEU A 47 -5.47 1.83 3.58
C LEU A 47 -6.04 2.31 4.91
N GLY A 48 -5.45 3.36 5.51
CA GLY A 48 -5.97 3.96 6.74
C GLY A 48 -7.41 4.44 6.58
N PHE A 49 -7.71 5.13 5.47
CA PHE A 49 -9.09 5.54 5.18
C PHE A 49 -10.07 4.37 5.09
N LEU A 50 -9.69 3.25 4.47
CA LEU A 50 -10.55 2.07 4.34
C LEU A 50 -10.76 1.35 5.69
N LEU A 51 -9.72 1.29 6.53
CA LEU A 51 -9.79 0.76 7.89
C LEU A 51 -10.70 1.61 8.76
N ASP A 52 -10.58 2.94 8.71
CA ASP A 52 -11.45 3.89 9.42
C ASP A 52 -12.93 3.75 9.02
N LYS A 53 -13.20 3.31 7.79
CA LYS A 53 -14.56 3.01 7.30
C LYS A 53 -15.06 1.61 7.66
N GLY A 54 -14.27 0.82 8.41
CA GLY A 54 -14.63 -0.51 8.88
C GLY A 54 -14.61 -1.57 7.77
N LEU A 55 -13.93 -1.33 6.65
CA LEU A 55 -13.83 -2.30 5.56
C LEU A 55 -12.75 -3.34 5.87
N THR A 56 -13.02 -4.61 5.54
CA THR A 56 -12.02 -5.67 5.71
C THR A 56 -10.98 -5.58 4.58
N THR A 57 -9.86 -4.93 4.86
CA THR A 57 -8.78 -4.70 3.89
C THR A 57 -7.68 -5.74 3.97
N PHE A 58 -7.10 -6.10 2.82
CA PHE A 58 -5.98 -7.01 2.69
C PHE A 58 -4.88 -6.34 1.88
N VAL A 59 -3.65 -6.39 2.38
CA VAL A 59 -2.46 -5.94 1.66
C VAL A 59 -1.71 -7.16 1.16
N ILE A 60 -1.62 -7.29 -0.17
CA ILE A 60 -1.03 -8.44 -0.86
C ILE A 60 0.35 -8.05 -1.39
N ASN A 61 1.34 -8.89 -1.10
CA ASN A 61 2.69 -8.72 -1.62
C ASN A 61 2.68 -8.90 -3.17
N PRO A 62 3.25 -7.97 -3.96
CA PRO A 62 3.34 -8.09 -5.42
C PRO A 62 3.93 -9.42 -5.91
N LEU A 63 4.87 -9.99 -5.15
CA LEU A 63 5.45 -11.31 -5.45
C LEU A 63 4.38 -12.40 -5.38
N HIS A 64 3.50 -12.33 -4.39
CA HIS A 64 2.42 -13.30 -4.22
C HIS A 64 1.38 -13.19 -5.35
N THR A 65 0.98 -11.96 -5.70
CA THR A 65 0.12 -11.73 -6.88
C THR A 65 0.78 -12.26 -8.15
N HIS A 66 2.10 -12.09 -8.27
CA HIS A 66 2.86 -12.57 -9.42
C HIS A 66 2.91 -14.09 -9.55
N LEU A 67 3.17 -14.80 -8.46
CA LEU A 67 3.18 -16.26 -8.44
C LEU A 67 1.79 -16.83 -8.70
N TYR A 68 0.75 -16.26 -8.09
CA TYR A 68 -0.64 -16.68 -8.30
C TYR A 68 -1.10 -16.46 -9.75
N ARG A 69 -0.72 -15.34 -10.37
CA ARG A 69 -1.00 -15.10 -11.80
C ARG A 69 -0.37 -16.19 -12.67
N LYS A 70 0.89 -16.56 -12.40
CA LYS A 70 1.62 -17.60 -13.14
C LYS A 70 1.01 -19.00 -12.98
N SER A 71 0.43 -19.32 -11.82
CA SER A 71 -0.28 -20.58 -11.63
C SER A 71 -1.60 -20.65 -12.41
N LEU A 72 -2.24 -19.51 -12.68
CA LEU A 72 -3.47 -19.44 -13.47
C LEU A 72 -3.21 -19.41 -14.98
N SER A 73 -2.12 -18.77 -15.42
CA SER A 73 -1.76 -18.69 -16.85
C SER A 73 -0.27 -18.42 -17.05
N LEU A 74 0.32 -19.11 -18.03
CA LEU A 74 1.69 -18.88 -18.49
C LEU A 74 1.82 -17.65 -19.42
N ARG A 75 0.70 -17.04 -19.84
CA ARG A 75 0.69 -15.88 -20.72
C ARG A 75 1.21 -14.64 -19.98
N LYS A 76 2.19 -13.95 -20.57
CA LYS A 76 2.84 -12.75 -20.00
C LYS A 76 2.06 -11.43 -20.21
N THR A 77 0.73 -11.44 -20.16
CA THR A 77 -0.05 -10.20 -20.31
C THR A 77 -0.29 -9.57 -18.93
N LYS A 78 0.47 -8.53 -18.58
CA LYS A 78 0.29 -7.74 -17.36
C LYS A 78 -0.42 -6.43 -17.72
N THR A 79 -1.62 -6.21 -17.18
CA THR A 79 -2.36 -4.95 -17.27
C THR A 79 -3.05 -4.70 -15.94
N ASP A 80 -3.32 -3.42 -15.60
CA ASP A 80 -3.97 -3.07 -14.33
C ASP A 80 -5.33 -3.79 -14.16
N LYS A 81 -6.06 -3.99 -15.26
CA LYS A 81 -7.31 -4.75 -15.30
C LYS A 81 -7.13 -6.23 -14.95
N VAL A 82 -6.09 -6.87 -15.49
CA VAL A 82 -5.78 -8.28 -15.19
C VAL A 82 -5.29 -8.42 -13.76
N ASP A 83 -4.51 -7.45 -13.28
CA ASP A 83 -3.95 -7.45 -11.93
C ASP A 83 -5.04 -7.27 -10.87
N ALA A 84 -5.95 -6.32 -11.06
CA ALA A 84 -7.12 -6.13 -10.18
C ALA A 84 -8.01 -7.38 -10.11
N ARG A 85 -8.24 -8.05 -11.26
CA ARG A 85 -8.99 -9.32 -11.29
C ARG A 85 -8.26 -10.45 -10.58
N THR A 86 -6.95 -10.54 -10.73
CA THR A 86 -6.11 -11.54 -10.06
C THR A 86 -6.19 -11.40 -8.55
N ILE A 87 -6.08 -10.15 -8.05
CA ILE A 87 -6.25 -9.82 -6.62
C ILE A 87 -7.64 -10.20 -6.12
N ALA A 88 -8.69 -9.84 -6.87
CA ALA A 88 -10.06 -10.21 -6.51
C ALA A 88 -10.25 -11.74 -6.44
N SER A 89 -9.76 -12.50 -7.41
CA SER A 89 -9.81 -13.96 -7.39
C SER A 89 -9.05 -14.56 -6.20
N MET A 90 -7.88 -13.98 -5.86
CA MET A 90 -7.08 -14.41 -4.72
C MET A 90 -7.79 -14.16 -3.38
N LEU A 91 -8.54 -13.06 -3.25
CA LEU A 91 -9.36 -12.79 -2.07
C LEU A 91 -10.56 -13.72 -1.93
N MET A 92 -11.16 -14.10 -3.06
CA MET A 92 -12.32 -15.00 -3.08
C MET A 92 -11.95 -16.45 -2.76
N SER A 93 -10.69 -16.86 -2.99
CA SER A 93 -10.21 -18.21 -2.71
C SER A 93 -9.74 -18.44 -1.26
N ASP A 94 -9.85 -17.42 -0.39
CA ASP A 94 -9.53 -17.48 1.06
C ASP A 94 -8.17 -18.14 1.39
N VAL A 95 -7.16 -17.91 0.54
CA VAL A 95 -5.81 -18.47 0.70
C VAL A 95 -5.09 -17.84 1.88
N ASN A 96 -5.38 -18.26 3.12
CA ASN A 96 -4.69 -17.84 4.37
C ASN A 96 -4.32 -16.34 4.45
N LEU A 97 -5.11 -15.50 3.79
CA LEU A 97 -4.85 -14.07 3.70
C LEU A 97 -5.28 -13.48 5.03
N LYS A 98 -4.34 -12.91 5.77
CA LYS A 98 -4.65 -12.16 6.98
C LYS A 98 -5.08 -10.76 6.57
N SER A 99 -6.22 -10.31 7.10
CA SER A 99 -6.62 -8.92 6.96
C SER A 99 -5.56 -8.03 7.58
N TYR A 100 -5.34 -6.89 6.96
CA TYR A 100 -4.50 -5.86 7.53
C TYR A 100 -5.20 -5.30 8.78
N THR A 101 -4.43 -5.07 9.83
CA THR A 101 -4.95 -4.57 11.12
C THR A 101 -4.34 -3.22 11.44
N ASP A 102 -5.03 -2.42 12.26
CA ASP A 102 -4.51 -1.13 12.73
C ASP A 102 -3.14 -1.27 13.43
N THR A 103 -2.94 -2.38 14.14
CA THR A 103 -1.64 -2.70 14.74
C THR A 103 -0.55 -2.92 13.69
N ALA A 104 -0.86 -3.53 12.54
CA ALA A 104 0.09 -3.68 11.44
C ALA A 104 0.42 -2.32 10.81
N TYR A 105 -0.59 -1.45 10.66
CA TYR A 105 -0.45 -0.08 10.15
C TYR A 105 0.55 0.74 10.96
N HIS A 106 0.30 0.88 12.27
CA HIS A 106 1.15 1.67 13.15
C HIS A 106 2.58 1.12 13.24
N ASN A 107 2.75 -0.21 13.16
CA ASN A 107 4.08 -0.82 13.15
C ASN A 107 4.87 -0.44 11.89
N GLU A 108 4.23 -0.30 10.73
CA GLU A 108 4.90 0.15 9.51
C GLU A 108 5.26 1.64 9.56
N GLU A 109 4.37 2.49 10.09
CA GLU A 109 4.68 3.90 10.33
C GLU A 109 5.88 4.08 11.27
N LEU A 110 5.93 3.33 12.38
CA LEU A 110 7.06 3.34 13.30
C LEU A 110 8.38 2.90 12.64
N LYS A 111 8.33 1.88 11.77
CA LYS A 111 9.50 1.48 10.97
C LYS A 111 9.98 2.60 10.06
N SER A 112 9.07 3.32 9.42
CA SER A 112 9.38 4.47 8.55
C SER A 112 10.07 5.59 9.34
N LEU A 113 9.49 5.97 10.49
CA LEU A 113 10.06 6.99 11.39
C LEU A 113 11.45 6.60 11.91
N SER A 114 11.64 5.33 12.28
CA SER A 114 12.93 4.82 12.72
C SER A 114 14.00 4.94 11.64
N ARG A 115 13.68 4.57 10.39
CA ARG A 115 14.59 4.74 9.23
C ARG A 115 14.93 6.21 9.00
N TYR A 116 13.92 7.09 8.99
CA TYR A 116 14.13 8.53 8.83
C TYR A 116 15.07 9.10 9.90
N ARG A 117 14.90 8.67 11.17
CA ARG A 117 15.81 9.05 12.25
C ARG A 117 17.25 8.61 11.98
N PHE A 118 17.46 7.37 11.52
CA PHE A 118 18.81 6.88 11.17
C PHE A 118 19.45 7.70 10.05
N ASP A 119 18.67 8.03 9.01
CA ASP A 119 19.14 8.87 7.90
C ASP A 119 19.55 10.25 8.40
N LYS A 120 18.75 10.88 9.27
CA LYS A 120 19.08 12.18 9.88
C LYS A 120 20.30 12.13 10.79
N VAL A 121 20.51 11.04 11.52
CA VAL A 121 21.73 10.84 12.32
C VAL A 121 22.96 10.77 11.41
N LYS A 122 22.87 10.06 10.28
CA LYS A 122 23.95 9.95 9.28
C LYS A 122 24.25 11.28 8.61
N GLU A 123 23.22 12.00 8.18
CA GLU A 123 23.34 13.33 7.58
C GLU A 123 24.05 14.30 8.54
N ARG A 124 23.65 14.30 9.82
CA ARG A 124 24.31 15.11 10.86
C ARG A 124 25.79 14.76 11.00
N ALA A 125 26.17 13.49 10.98
CA ALA A 125 27.56 13.07 11.08
C ALA A 125 28.39 13.56 9.87
N GLN A 126 27.82 13.46 8.66
CA GLN A 126 28.44 13.96 7.43
C GLN A 126 28.64 15.48 7.45
N LEU A 127 27.64 16.23 7.93
CA LEU A 127 27.74 17.68 8.08
C LEU A 127 28.83 18.08 9.08
N LYS A 128 28.92 17.40 10.23
CA LYS A 128 30.00 17.65 11.21
C LYS A 128 31.39 17.43 10.60
N GLN A 129 31.58 16.33 9.87
CA GLN A 129 32.84 16.05 9.19
C GLN A 129 33.17 17.12 8.14
N SER A 130 32.16 17.55 7.39
CA SER A 130 32.32 18.58 6.34
C SER A 130 32.73 19.93 6.93
N ILE A 131 32.10 20.33 8.04
CA ILE A 131 32.43 21.57 8.76
C ILE A 131 33.85 21.49 9.35
N SER A 132 34.19 20.40 10.03
CA SER A 132 35.53 20.22 10.61
C SER A 132 36.62 20.33 9.54
N ARG A 133 36.42 19.70 8.38
CA ARG A 133 37.34 19.79 7.25
C ARG A 133 37.49 21.22 6.74
N LEU A 134 36.39 21.98 6.62
CA LEU A 134 36.43 23.37 6.18
C LEU A 134 37.18 24.26 7.18
N ILE A 135 36.96 24.07 8.47
CA ILE A 135 37.66 24.83 9.52
C ILE A 135 39.17 24.58 9.43
N THR A 136 39.62 23.33 9.33
CA THR A 136 41.05 22.98 9.19
C THR A 136 41.69 23.59 7.94
N ILE A 137 40.95 23.73 6.84
CA ILE A 137 41.47 24.35 5.62
C ILE A 137 41.60 25.87 5.77
N LEU A 138 40.63 26.52 6.41
CA LEU A 138 40.57 27.98 6.53
C LEU A 138 41.43 28.54 7.66
N PHE A 139 41.63 27.75 8.73
CA PHE A 139 42.37 28.12 9.93
C PHE A 139 43.32 26.97 10.32
N PRO A 140 44.49 26.86 9.67
CA PRO A 140 45.43 25.76 9.90
C PRO A 140 46.10 25.81 11.29
#